data_AF-A0A9W7GHK5-F1
#
_entry.id   AF-A0A9W7GHK5-F1
#
_cell.length_a   1.000
_cell.length_b   1.000
_cell.length_c   1.000
_cell.angle_alpha   90.00
_cell.angle_beta   90.00
_cell.angle_gamma   90.00
#
_symmetry.space_group_name_H-M   'P 1'
#
loop_
_entity.id
_entity.type
_entity.pdbx_description
1 polymer ?
#
loop_
_entity_poly.entity_id
_entity_poly.type
_entity_poly.pdbx_seq_one_letter_code
_entity_poly.pdbx_strand_id
1 'polypeptide(L)'
;MSELDFAYGDDYSSDASDDYGGDYDDPDDGDSPLPKTAVYSGTESFAYDTELTEVTFAQGVTTIGEHDFEGCSSLTAITIPDSVTTIGNCAFQLCSSLTAITIPDGVTTIGVGTFYGCSSLTAITIPIGVTTIGDCAFSECSSLTAITIPDGVTSIGVYAFQDCSALTKLILSPAVSIGEDCFSNCTALIAAAAEKNMPTVLDLLHYRWHRNVAVIERVNALLCLKGTWDHVENPPRRSARKRKRTDGVEAPALRVTEAREKIPKVLWRVILEFL
;
A
#
# COMPACT_ATOMS: atom_id res chain seq x y z
N MET A 1 36.00 30.28 52.99
CA MET A 1 35.70 31.72 52.98
C MET A 1 36.75 32.38 52.11
N SER A 2 36.27 33.05 51.06
CA SER A 2 36.89 34.10 50.23
C SER A 2 38.33 33.86 49.72
N GLU A 3 38.53 33.55 48.43
CA GLU A 3 38.41 34.44 47.25
C GLU A 3 39.63 35.38 47.10
N LEU A 4 40.41 35.22 46.02
CA LEU A 4 40.41 36.03 44.76
C LEU A 4 41.40 37.22 44.90
N ASP A 5 42.08 37.79 43.91
CA ASP A 5 42.06 37.85 42.43
C ASP A 5 43.50 38.25 41.98
N PHE A 6 44.09 37.82 40.87
CA PHE A 6 43.85 38.09 39.43
C PHE A 6 44.29 39.47 38.90
N ALA A 7 45.19 39.45 37.90
CA ALA A 7 45.30 40.31 36.69
C ALA A 7 46.76 40.24 36.18
N TYR A 8 47.13 39.51 35.11
CA TYR A 8 46.86 39.63 33.66
C TYR A 8 47.39 40.88 32.95
N GLY A 9 48.28 40.62 31.98
CA GLY A 9 48.63 41.50 30.87
C GLY A 9 49.92 41.03 30.21
N ASP A 10 49.83 40.24 29.13
CA ASP A 10 50.95 40.03 28.21
C ASP A 10 50.45 40.11 26.76
N ASP A 11 50.98 41.11 26.06
CA ASP A 11 51.09 41.18 24.59
C ASP A 11 52.00 40.05 24.10
N TYR A 12 51.60 39.30 23.08
CA TYR A 12 52.54 38.49 22.30
C TYR A 12 52.23 38.62 20.81
N SER A 13 53.02 39.48 20.18
CA SER A 13 53.36 39.42 18.76
C SER A 13 54.57 38.49 18.61
N SER A 14 54.42 37.41 17.85
CA SER A 14 55.58 36.67 17.31
C SER A 14 55.22 36.03 15.98
N ASP A 15 55.86 36.54 14.93
CA ASP A 15 56.05 35.86 13.65
C ASP A 15 56.51 34.42 13.87
N ALA A 16 55.80 33.48 13.26
CA ALA A 16 56.30 32.16 12.96
C ALA A 16 55.85 31.80 11.55
N SER A 17 56.83 31.85 10.64
CA SER A 17 56.80 31.28 9.31
C SER A 17 56.67 29.77 9.42
N ASP A 18 55.47 29.24 9.18
CA ASP A 18 55.28 27.84 8.84
C ASP A 18 54.65 27.74 7.45
N ASP A 19 55.48 27.19 6.57
CA ASP A 19 55.27 26.78 5.19
C ASP A 19 54.07 25.80 5.09
N TYR A 20 52.87 26.32 4.87
CA TYR A 20 51.70 25.53 4.46
C TYR A 20 51.68 25.38 2.93
N GLY A 21 52.74 24.77 2.39
CA GLY A 21 52.72 24.05 1.12
C GLY A 21 52.18 22.65 1.37
N GLY A 22 50.86 22.51 1.42
CA GLY A 22 50.17 21.25 1.54
C GLY A 22 48.88 21.36 0.76
N ASP A 23 48.92 20.83 -0.46
CA ASP A 23 47.82 20.55 -1.37
C ASP A 23 46.44 20.72 -0.72
N TYR A 24 45.76 21.80 -1.09
CA TYR A 24 44.31 21.80 -1.01
C TYR A 24 43.88 20.66 -1.92
N ASP A 25 43.61 19.50 -1.32
CA ASP A 25 42.87 18.42 -1.94
C ASP A 25 41.67 19.06 -2.63
N ASP A 26 41.75 19.00 -3.95
CA ASP A 26 40.75 19.44 -4.88
C ASP A 26 39.43 18.76 -4.51
N PRO A 27 38.34 19.49 -4.20
CA PRO A 27 37.01 18.91 -4.24
C PRO A 27 36.54 18.83 -5.70
N ASP A 28 37.35 18.19 -6.55
CA ASP A 28 36.94 17.51 -7.79
C ASP A 28 36.93 16.03 -7.39
N ASP A 29 35.81 15.32 -7.40
CA ASP A 29 34.99 15.22 -8.58
C ASP A 29 33.50 15.37 -8.26
N GLY A 30 32.84 16.19 -9.05
CA GLY A 30 31.41 16.06 -9.34
C GLY A 30 31.08 14.77 -10.10
N ASP A 31 31.73 13.64 -9.77
CA ASP A 31 31.37 12.33 -10.25
C ASP A 31 30.13 11.91 -9.47
N SER A 32 28.96 12.08 -10.09
CA SER A 32 27.75 11.42 -9.60
C SER A 32 28.12 9.95 -9.38
N PRO A 33 27.94 9.38 -8.18
CA PRO A 33 28.43 8.05 -7.87
C PRO A 33 27.99 7.10 -8.99
N LEU A 34 28.97 6.47 -9.64
CA LEU A 34 28.68 5.54 -10.72
C LEU A 34 27.64 4.52 -10.23
N PRO A 35 26.64 4.18 -11.05
CA PRO A 35 25.61 3.22 -10.66
C PRO A 35 26.28 1.94 -10.12
N LYS A 36 26.04 1.59 -8.85
CA LYS A 36 26.59 0.37 -8.28
C LYS A 36 25.89 -0.83 -8.89
N THR A 37 26.66 -1.69 -9.53
CA THR A 37 26.19 -2.94 -10.15
C THR A 37 26.66 -4.14 -9.33
N ALA A 38 25.81 -5.16 -9.14
CA ALA A 38 26.20 -6.39 -8.44
C ALA A 38 25.78 -7.66 -9.19
N VAL A 39 26.50 -8.76 -8.94
CA VAL A 39 26.12 -10.12 -9.37
C VAL A 39 25.50 -10.84 -8.18
N TYR A 40 24.26 -11.30 -8.32
CA TYR A 40 23.55 -12.11 -7.33
C TYR A 40 23.69 -13.60 -7.68
N SER A 41 24.28 -14.39 -6.78
CA SER A 41 24.49 -15.83 -6.94
C SER A 41 23.50 -16.69 -6.14
N GLY A 42 22.55 -16.08 -5.42
CA GLY A 42 21.55 -16.79 -4.62
C GLY A 42 21.88 -16.90 -3.13
N THR A 43 22.98 -16.29 -2.69
CA THR A 43 23.47 -16.41 -1.29
C THR A 43 23.83 -15.07 -0.65
N GLU A 44 23.98 -14.03 -1.46
CA GLU A 44 24.24 -12.68 -1.02
C GLU A 44 22.96 -12.01 -0.53
N SER A 45 23.08 -11.17 0.49
CA SER A 45 22.04 -10.20 0.82
C SER A 45 22.58 -8.82 0.49
N PHE A 46 21.84 -8.11 -0.36
CA PHE A 46 22.03 -6.70 -0.67
C PHE A 46 21.08 -5.82 0.16
N ALA A 47 20.57 -6.32 1.29
CA ALA A 47 19.69 -5.56 2.16
C ALA A 47 20.33 -4.21 2.53
N TYR A 48 19.56 -3.14 2.36
CA TYR A 48 19.88 -1.74 2.61
C TYR A 48 21.07 -1.21 1.79
N ASP A 49 21.39 -1.84 0.65
CA ASP A 49 22.36 -1.31 -0.31
C ASP A 49 21.75 -0.14 -1.10
N THR A 50 21.75 1.05 -0.50
CA THR A 50 21.09 2.24 -1.04
C THR A 50 21.70 2.76 -2.34
N GLU A 51 22.90 2.30 -2.70
CA GLU A 51 23.59 2.69 -3.94
C GLU A 51 23.40 1.67 -5.07
N LEU A 52 22.84 0.48 -4.78
CA LEU A 52 22.60 -0.57 -5.77
C LEU A 52 21.57 -0.12 -6.79
N THR A 53 21.97 -0.10 -8.06
CA THR A 53 21.15 0.40 -9.18
C THR A 53 20.90 -0.67 -10.24
N GLU A 54 21.77 -1.68 -10.34
CA GLU A 54 21.66 -2.78 -11.29
C GLU A 54 22.08 -4.11 -10.67
N VAL A 55 21.34 -5.16 -10.99
CA VAL A 55 21.61 -6.53 -10.54
C VAL A 55 21.63 -7.47 -11.73
N THR A 56 22.69 -8.27 -11.82
CA THR A 56 22.78 -9.39 -12.76
C THR A 56 22.75 -10.70 -11.98
N PHE A 57 22.17 -11.75 -12.56
CA PHE A 57 22.03 -13.05 -11.89
C PHE A 57 23.06 -14.05 -12.41
N ALA A 58 23.68 -14.79 -11.50
CA ALA A 58 24.52 -15.93 -11.87
C ALA A 58 23.67 -17.06 -12.49
N GLN A 59 24.31 -17.94 -13.27
CA GLN A 59 23.62 -19.07 -13.86
C GLN A 59 23.12 -20.04 -12.77
N GLY A 60 21.87 -20.49 -12.91
CA GLY A 60 21.30 -21.51 -12.02
C GLY A 60 20.73 -20.98 -10.70
N VAL A 61 20.60 -19.67 -10.54
CA VAL A 61 19.86 -19.09 -9.42
C VAL A 61 18.40 -19.53 -9.50
N THR A 62 17.93 -20.19 -8.45
CA THR A 62 16.55 -20.71 -8.34
C THR A 62 15.75 -20.04 -7.23
N THR A 63 16.41 -19.32 -6.34
CA THR A 63 15.82 -18.69 -5.16
C THR A 63 16.38 -17.28 -5.01
N ILE A 64 15.47 -16.33 -4.77
CA ILE A 64 15.79 -15.06 -4.13
C ILE A 64 15.40 -15.20 -2.66
N GLY A 65 16.36 -15.00 -1.77
CA GLY A 65 16.19 -15.16 -0.33
C GLY A 65 15.30 -14.09 0.29
N GLU A 66 14.94 -14.34 1.54
CA GLU A 66 14.19 -13.39 2.37
C GLU A 66 15.08 -12.17 2.66
N HIS A 67 14.53 -10.97 2.46
CA HIS A 67 15.23 -9.68 2.60
C HIS A 67 16.41 -9.41 1.63
N ASP A 68 16.68 -10.26 0.63
CA ASP A 68 17.92 -10.15 -0.17
C ASP A 68 18.11 -8.83 -0.93
N PHE A 69 17.05 -8.11 -1.27
CA PHE A 69 17.11 -6.76 -1.84
C PHE A 69 16.31 -5.73 -1.03
N GLU A 70 15.99 -6.03 0.24
CA GLU A 70 15.27 -5.09 1.09
C GLU A 70 16.00 -3.73 1.12
N GLY A 71 15.29 -2.61 1.05
CA GLY A 71 15.86 -1.28 1.22
C GLY A 71 16.84 -0.85 0.12
N CYS A 72 16.95 -1.58 -1.01
CA CYS A 72 17.70 -1.15 -2.19
C CYS A 72 17.02 0.05 -2.86
N SER A 73 17.11 1.23 -2.24
CA SER A 73 16.29 2.39 -2.58
C SER A 73 16.66 3.05 -3.91
N SER A 74 17.83 2.74 -4.48
CA SER A 74 18.25 3.23 -5.81
C SER A 74 18.01 2.22 -6.95
N LEU A 75 17.52 1.01 -6.64
CA LEU A 75 17.25 -0.02 -7.64
C LEU A 75 15.98 0.35 -8.42
N THR A 76 16.13 0.68 -9.70
CA THR A 76 15.01 1.18 -10.54
C THR A 76 14.31 0.09 -11.35
N ALA A 77 15.04 -0.97 -11.68
CA ALA A 77 14.57 -2.13 -12.42
C ALA A 77 15.40 -3.36 -12.05
N ILE A 78 14.78 -4.55 -12.12
CA ILE A 78 15.47 -5.82 -11.97
C ILE A 78 14.85 -6.86 -12.92
N THR A 79 15.70 -7.61 -13.63
CA THR A 79 15.27 -8.73 -14.48
C THR A 79 15.56 -10.03 -13.76
N ILE A 80 14.53 -10.63 -13.17
CA ILE A 80 14.65 -11.93 -12.50
C ILE A 80 14.66 -13.03 -13.58
N PRO A 81 15.63 -13.97 -13.57
CA PRO A 81 15.70 -15.03 -14.56
C PRO A 81 14.59 -16.07 -14.37
N ASP A 82 14.16 -16.69 -15.48
CA ASP A 82 13.09 -17.73 -15.49
C ASP A 82 13.40 -18.96 -14.64
N SER A 83 14.67 -19.17 -14.27
CA SER A 83 15.09 -20.25 -13.37
C SER A 83 14.66 -20.04 -11.92
N VAL A 84 14.32 -18.81 -11.52
CA VAL A 84 13.86 -18.50 -10.16
C VAL A 84 12.44 -18.99 -9.96
N THR A 85 12.27 -19.87 -8.98
CA THR A 85 10.98 -20.45 -8.58
C THR A 85 10.51 -19.96 -7.22
N THR A 86 11.40 -19.35 -6.44
CA THR A 86 11.15 -18.92 -5.06
C THR A 86 11.63 -17.49 -4.86
N ILE A 87 10.75 -16.63 -4.35
CA ILE A 87 11.09 -15.28 -3.88
C ILE A 87 10.69 -15.21 -2.40
N GLY A 88 11.67 -14.92 -1.54
CA GLY A 88 11.48 -14.86 -0.10
C GLY A 88 10.53 -13.74 0.34
N ASN A 89 10.10 -13.82 1.59
CA ASN A 89 9.38 -12.73 2.21
C ASN A 89 10.26 -11.47 2.22
N CYS A 90 9.64 -10.30 2.08
CA CYS A 90 10.32 -9.02 2.11
C CYS A 90 11.49 -8.85 1.14
N ALA A 91 11.65 -9.73 0.13
CA ALA A 91 12.81 -9.76 -0.73
C ALA A 91 13.09 -8.43 -1.44
N PHE A 92 12.05 -7.66 -1.79
CA PHE A 92 12.15 -6.33 -2.40
C PHE A 92 11.44 -5.27 -1.54
N GLN A 93 11.29 -5.51 -0.25
CA GLN A 93 10.69 -4.55 0.66
C GLN A 93 11.46 -3.22 0.60
N LEU A 94 10.79 -2.08 0.56
CA LEU A 94 11.37 -0.73 0.55
C LEU A 94 12.32 -0.43 -0.63
N CYS A 95 12.24 -1.18 -1.75
CA CYS A 95 12.84 -0.77 -3.03
C CYS A 95 12.05 0.40 -3.64
N SER A 96 12.13 1.57 -3.01
CA SER A 96 11.25 2.71 -3.28
C SER A 96 11.37 3.30 -4.69
N SER A 97 12.52 3.15 -5.35
CA SER A 97 12.73 3.58 -6.74
C SER A 97 12.37 2.52 -7.79
N LEU A 98 12.00 1.30 -7.38
CA LEU A 98 11.70 0.21 -8.32
C LEU A 98 10.42 0.53 -9.10
N THR A 99 10.57 0.75 -10.41
CA THR A 99 9.46 1.21 -11.27
C THR A 99 8.71 0.07 -11.95
N ALA A 100 9.42 -1.04 -12.21
CA ALA A 100 8.92 -2.22 -12.87
C ALA A 100 9.67 -3.47 -12.39
N ILE A 101 8.93 -4.57 -12.27
CA ILE A 101 9.49 -5.90 -12.03
C ILE A 101 8.64 -6.94 -12.74
N THR A 102 9.29 -7.94 -13.32
CA THR A 102 8.62 -9.11 -13.88
C THR A 102 8.87 -10.30 -12.97
N ILE A 103 7.80 -10.88 -12.44
CA ILE A 103 7.88 -12.11 -11.65
C ILE A 103 7.97 -13.29 -12.62
N PRO A 104 8.91 -14.23 -12.46
CA PRO A 104 9.01 -15.42 -13.32
C PRO A 104 7.79 -16.35 -13.23
N ASP A 105 7.47 -17.03 -14.34
CA ASP A 105 6.33 -17.96 -14.42
C ASP A 105 6.41 -19.16 -13.46
N GLY A 106 7.62 -19.51 -13.00
CA GLY A 106 7.86 -20.58 -12.03
C GLY A 106 7.47 -20.24 -10.59
N VAL A 107 7.20 -18.96 -10.28
CA VAL A 107 6.85 -18.51 -8.93
C VAL A 107 5.38 -18.80 -8.63
N THR A 108 5.13 -19.50 -7.52
CA THR A 108 3.77 -19.90 -7.09
C THR A 108 3.22 -19.06 -5.95
N THR A 109 4.08 -18.33 -5.23
CA THR A 109 3.70 -17.52 -4.07
C THR A 109 4.42 -16.17 -4.13
N ILE A 110 3.66 -15.10 -3.94
CA ILE A 110 4.21 -13.79 -3.59
C ILE A 110 4.14 -13.69 -2.08
N GLY A 111 5.30 -13.69 -1.44
CA GLY A 111 5.45 -13.79 0.01
C GLY A 111 4.93 -12.58 0.78
N VAL A 112 5.03 -12.67 2.10
CA VAL A 112 4.70 -11.56 3.00
C VAL A 112 5.62 -10.39 2.70
N GLY A 113 5.05 -9.21 2.49
CA GLY A 113 5.78 -7.97 2.31
C GLY A 113 6.75 -7.93 1.12
N THR A 114 6.70 -8.88 0.17
CA THR A 114 7.72 -9.01 -0.89
C THR A 114 7.98 -7.70 -1.65
N PHE A 115 6.96 -6.88 -1.90
CA PHE A 115 7.07 -5.56 -2.54
C PHE A 115 6.56 -4.42 -1.65
N TYR A 116 6.49 -4.62 -0.34
CA TYR A 116 6.05 -3.59 0.61
C TYR A 116 6.85 -2.30 0.41
N GLY A 117 6.19 -1.16 0.26
CA GLY A 117 6.86 0.15 0.13
C GLY A 117 7.64 0.35 -1.18
N CYS A 118 7.43 -0.47 -2.21
CA CYS A 118 7.87 -0.19 -3.58
C CYS A 118 7.03 0.96 -4.17
N SER A 119 7.21 2.17 -3.66
CA SER A 119 6.31 3.31 -3.88
C SER A 119 6.33 3.83 -5.33
N SER A 120 7.41 3.62 -6.08
CA SER A 120 7.51 3.96 -7.51
C SER A 120 7.01 2.87 -8.46
N LEU A 121 6.59 1.70 -7.96
CA LEU A 121 6.16 0.59 -8.79
C LEU A 121 4.85 0.95 -9.49
N THR A 122 4.88 1.09 -10.81
CA THR A 122 3.73 1.61 -11.59
C THR A 122 2.81 0.51 -12.11
N ALA A 123 3.40 -0.66 -12.40
CA ALA A 123 2.72 -1.83 -12.92
C ALA A 123 3.48 -3.10 -12.51
N ILE A 124 2.74 -4.17 -12.29
CA ILE A 124 3.28 -5.51 -12.11
C ILE A 124 2.37 -6.53 -12.78
N THR A 125 2.98 -7.54 -13.40
CA THR A 125 2.25 -8.70 -13.94
C THR A 125 2.40 -9.86 -12.97
N ILE A 126 1.28 -10.38 -12.48
CA ILE A 126 1.23 -11.56 -11.62
C ILE A 126 1.16 -12.81 -12.52
N PRO A 127 2.12 -13.74 -12.44
CA PRO A 127 2.12 -14.94 -13.28
C PRO A 127 0.92 -15.85 -13.01
N ILE A 128 0.49 -16.58 -14.03
CA ILE A 128 -0.67 -17.48 -13.95
C ILE A 128 -0.50 -18.62 -12.92
N GLY A 129 0.75 -18.98 -12.61
CA GLY A 129 1.10 -20.01 -11.62
C GLY A 129 0.97 -19.56 -10.16
N VAL A 130 0.81 -18.25 -9.90
CA VAL A 130 0.68 -17.74 -8.53
C VAL A 130 -0.67 -18.17 -7.94
N THR A 131 -0.61 -18.81 -6.77
CA THR A 131 -1.79 -19.25 -6.01
C THR A 131 -2.08 -18.40 -4.79
N THR A 132 -1.06 -17.71 -4.27
CA THR A 132 -1.12 -16.98 -3.00
C THR A 132 -0.40 -15.64 -3.11
N ILE A 133 -1.05 -14.57 -2.63
CA ILE A 133 -0.45 -13.27 -2.37
C ILE A 133 -0.46 -13.06 -0.86
N GLY A 134 0.71 -12.88 -0.27
CA GLY A 134 0.91 -12.78 1.18
C GLY A 134 0.42 -11.48 1.79
N ASP A 135 0.46 -11.42 3.12
CA ASP A 135 0.13 -10.22 3.89
C ASP A 135 1.07 -9.08 3.51
N CYS A 136 0.54 -7.87 3.39
CA CYS A 136 1.27 -6.65 3.03
C CYS A 136 2.10 -6.72 1.73
N ALA A 137 1.90 -7.72 0.87
CA ALA A 137 2.79 -8.01 -0.27
C ALA A 137 3.04 -6.81 -1.20
N PHE A 138 2.04 -5.94 -1.39
CA PHE A 138 2.08 -4.71 -2.18
C PHE A 138 1.61 -3.50 -1.36
N SER A 139 1.64 -3.57 -0.04
CA SER A 139 1.25 -2.41 0.79
C SER A 139 2.19 -1.24 0.50
N GLU A 140 1.66 -0.02 0.47
CA GLU A 140 2.39 1.22 0.18
C GLU A 140 3.01 1.31 -1.23
N CYS A 141 2.60 0.47 -2.18
CA CYS A 141 2.87 0.66 -3.62
C CYS A 141 2.03 1.81 -4.20
N SER A 142 2.30 3.03 -3.75
CA SER A 142 1.44 4.20 -3.99
C SER A 142 1.31 4.62 -5.46
N SER A 143 2.28 4.28 -6.31
CA SER A 143 2.24 4.54 -7.76
C SER A 143 1.58 3.42 -8.59
N LEU A 144 1.20 2.30 -7.98
CA LEU A 144 0.65 1.15 -8.71
C LEU A 144 -0.74 1.49 -9.26
N THR A 145 -0.86 1.58 -10.58
CA THR A 145 -2.08 2.10 -11.23
C THR A 145 -3.09 1.02 -11.60
N ALA A 146 -2.60 -0.17 -11.92
CA ALA A 146 -3.41 -1.29 -12.36
C ALA A 146 -2.76 -2.61 -11.96
N ILE A 147 -3.59 -3.58 -11.58
CA ILE A 147 -3.16 -4.96 -11.36
C ILE A 147 -4.23 -5.93 -11.86
N THR A 148 -3.77 -7.03 -12.46
CA THR A 148 -4.62 -8.16 -12.85
C THR A 148 -4.27 -9.33 -11.97
N ILE A 149 -5.25 -9.83 -11.21
CA ILE A 149 -5.09 -11.03 -10.38
C ILE A 149 -5.54 -12.24 -11.22
N PRO A 150 -4.66 -13.22 -11.49
CA PRO A 150 -5.02 -14.42 -12.25
C PRO A 150 -6.08 -15.29 -11.56
N ASP A 151 -6.81 -16.08 -12.36
CA ASP A 151 -7.82 -17.03 -11.87
C ASP A 151 -7.27 -18.09 -10.91
N GLY A 152 -5.97 -18.39 -10.98
CA GLY A 152 -5.28 -19.33 -10.10
C GLY A 152 -5.06 -18.83 -8.66
N VAL A 153 -5.18 -17.52 -8.42
CA VAL A 153 -4.99 -16.95 -7.07
C VAL A 153 -6.19 -17.31 -6.19
N THR A 154 -5.92 -18.07 -5.13
CA THR A 154 -6.94 -18.57 -4.19
C THR A 154 -7.01 -17.73 -2.90
N SER A 155 -5.92 -17.04 -2.55
CA SER A 155 -5.82 -16.25 -1.33
C SER A 155 -4.99 -14.98 -1.54
N ILE A 156 -5.49 -13.87 -1.01
CA ILE A 156 -4.81 -12.58 -0.90
C ILE A 156 -4.78 -12.19 0.58
N GLY A 157 -3.61 -11.85 1.10
CA GLY A 157 -3.37 -11.59 2.50
C GLY A 157 -3.98 -10.29 3.04
N VAL A 158 -3.87 -10.14 4.36
CA VAL A 158 -4.24 -8.94 5.12
C VAL A 158 -3.38 -7.76 4.65
N TYR A 159 -3.99 -6.60 4.45
CA TYR A 159 -3.31 -5.37 3.97
C TYR A 159 -2.52 -5.53 2.65
N ALA A 160 -2.74 -6.59 1.87
CA ALA A 160 -1.87 -6.93 0.73
C ALA A 160 -1.72 -5.79 -0.31
N PHE A 161 -2.73 -4.92 -0.46
CA PHE A 161 -2.72 -3.75 -1.33
C PHE A 161 -3.06 -2.46 -0.55
N GLN A 162 -2.84 -2.43 0.76
CA GLN A 162 -3.08 -1.23 1.56
C GLN A 162 -2.27 -0.06 1.01
N ASP A 163 -2.85 1.15 1.03
CA ASP A 163 -2.20 2.39 0.60
C ASP A 163 -1.70 2.41 -0.86
N CYS A 164 -2.23 1.51 -1.72
CA CYS A 164 -2.09 1.59 -3.18
C CYS A 164 -2.98 2.71 -3.76
N SER A 165 -2.67 3.96 -3.41
CA SER A 165 -3.54 5.11 -3.65
C SER A 165 -3.82 5.43 -5.13
N ALA A 166 -2.90 5.09 -6.05
CA ALA A 166 -3.08 5.26 -7.50
C ALA A 166 -3.83 4.11 -8.19
N LEU A 167 -4.15 3.02 -7.47
CA LEU A 167 -4.76 1.84 -8.08
C LEU A 167 -6.18 2.16 -8.54
N THR A 168 -6.43 2.14 -9.85
CA THR A 168 -7.75 2.46 -10.45
C THR A 168 -8.43 1.24 -11.06
N LYS A 169 -7.65 0.23 -11.43
CA LYS A 169 -8.12 -0.97 -12.12
C LYS A 169 -7.65 -2.21 -11.39
N LEU A 170 -8.64 -3.00 -10.97
CA LEU A 170 -8.45 -4.29 -10.33
C LEU A 170 -9.40 -5.29 -10.99
N ILE A 171 -8.85 -6.42 -11.43
CA ILE A 171 -9.63 -7.56 -11.92
C ILE A 171 -9.39 -8.70 -10.93
N LEU A 172 -10.48 -9.21 -10.35
CA LEU A 172 -10.48 -10.29 -9.36
C LEU A 172 -11.26 -11.49 -9.86
N SER A 173 -10.78 -12.67 -9.49
CA SER A 173 -11.47 -13.95 -9.63
C SER A 173 -12.53 -14.08 -8.53
N PRO A 174 -13.75 -14.54 -8.82
CA PRO A 174 -14.85 -14.57 -7.84
C PRO A 174 -14.63 -15.55 -6.67
N ALA A 175 -13.67 -16.47 -6.78
CA ALA A 175 -13.38 -17.49 -5.77
C ALA A 175 -12.22 -17.11 -4.82
N VAL A 176 -11.61 -15.93 -4.98
CA VAL A 176 -10.44 -15.54 -4.20
C VAL A 176 -10.83 -15.15 -2.76
N SER A 177 -10.14 -15.73 -1.78
CA SER A 177 -10.23 -15.32 -0.38
C SER A 177 -9.44 -14.03 -0.18
N ILE A 178 -10.06 -12.99 0.37
CA ILE A 178 -9.44 -11.67 0.56
C ILE A 178 -9.28 -11.40 2.05
N GLY A 179 -8.04 -11.08 2.44
CA GLY A 179 -7.67 -10.73 3.81
C GLY A 179 -8.28 -9.42 4.28
N GLU A 180 -8.27 -9.22 5.59
CA GLU A 180 -8.75 -7.99 6.21
C GLU A 180 -7.98 -6.75 5.70
N ASP A 181 -8.70 -5.66 5.45
CA ASP A 181 -8.16 -4.36 5.03
C ASP A 181 -7.20 -4.41 3.82
N CYS A 182 -7.35 -5.46 3.01
CA CYS A 182 -6.51 -5.75 1.84
C CYS A 182 -6.38 -4.54 0.89
N PHE A 183 -7.47 -3.78 0.70
CA PHE A 183 -7.50 -2.59 -0.16
C PHE A 183 -7.79 -1.30 0.64
N SER A 184 -7.40 -1.26 1.91
CA SER A 184 -7.54 -0.04 2.72
C SER A 184 -6.75 1.11 2.09
N ASN A 185 -7.31 2.32 2.12
CA ASN A 185 -6.72 3.52 1.52
C ASN A 185 -6.42 3.48 0.00
N CYS A 186 -6.94 2.51 -0.75
CA CYS A 186 -6.96 2.53 -2.21
C CYS A 186 -7.98 3.54 -2.75
N THR A 187 -7.74 4.83 -2.53
CA THR A 187 -8.71 5.90 -2.75
C THR A 187 -9.15 6.02 -4.22
N ALA A 188 -8.24 5.83 -5.17
CA ALA A 188 -8.57 5.84 -6.59
C ALA A 188 -9.44 4.63 -7.01
N LEU A 189 -9.24 3.46 -6.39
CA LEU A 189 -10.02 2.26 -6.65
C LEU A 189 -11.44 2.42 -6.13
N ILE A 190 -11.56 2.95 -4.91
CA ILE A 190 -12.85 3.26 -4.27
C ILE A 190 -13.63 4.26 -5.13
N ALA A 191 -12.97 5.33 -5.59
CA ALA A 191 -13.59 6.31 -6.48
C ALA A 191 -14.06 5.65 -7.78
N ALA A 192 -13.19 4.90 -8.46
CA ALA A 192 -13.50 4.22 -9.73
C ALA A 192 -14.65 3.20 -9.61
N ALA A 193 -14.72 2.47 -8.49
CA ALA A 193 -15.78 1.52 -8.21
C ALA A 193 -17.14 2.22 -7.98
N ALA A 194 -17.14 3.36 -7.28
CA ALA A 194 -18.34 4.16 -7.05
C ALA A 194 -18.90 4.75 -8.35
N GLU A 195 -18.05 5.17 -9.29
CA GLU A 195 -18.52 5.71 -10.58
C GLU A 195 -19.15 4.66 -11.49
N LYS A 196 -18.61 3.44 -11.46
CA LYS A 196 -19.03 2.35 -12.34
C LYS A 196 -20.13 1.47 -11.74
N ASN A 197 -20.63 1.84 -10.55
CA ASN A 197 -21.64 1.09 -9.80
C ASN A 197 -21.31 -0.40 -9.71
N MET A 198 -20.08 -0.73 -9.28
CA MET A 198 -19.62 -2.11 -9.13
C MET A 198 -19.87 -2.59 -7.69
N PRO A 199 -21.04 -3.20 -7.37
CA PRO A 199 -21.39 -3.61 -6.02
C PRO A 199 -20.42 -4.66 -5.46
N THR A 200 -19.86 -5.54 -6.28
CA THR A 200 -18.90 -6.56 -5.80
C THR A 200 -17.59 -5.95 -5.33
N VAL A 201 -17.05 -4.97 -6.06
CA VAL A 201 -15.83 -4.25 -5.65
C VAL A 201 -16.12 -3.38 -4.43
N LEU A 202 -17.28 -2.71 -4.41
CA LEU A 202 -17.71 -1.93 -3.26
C LEU A 202 -17.97 -2.81 -2.03
N ASP A 203 -18.59 -3.98 -2.15
CA ASP A 203 -18.83 -4.90 -1.03
C ASP A 203 -17.51 -5.45 -0.49
N LEU A 204 -16.55 -5.79 -1.36
CA LEU A 204 -15.20 -6.19 -0.97
C LEU A 204 -14.44 -5.05 -0.26
N LEU A 205 -14.63 -3.81 -0.72
CA LEU A 205 -14.08 -2.62 -0.08
C LEU A 205 -14.83 -2.28 1.23
N HIS A 206 -16.13 -2.52 1.32
CA HIS A 206 -16.99 -2.13 2.43
C HIS A 206 -17.05 -3.17 3.56
N TYR A 207 -16.73 -4.45 3.32
CA TYR A 207 -16.98 -5.56 4.25
C TYR A 207 -16.36 -5.38 5.65
N ARG A 208 -15.40 -4.45 5.86
CA ARG A 208 -14.94 -4.07 7.21
C ARG A 208 -14.67 -2.57 7.46
N TRP A 209 -15.08 -1.66 6.56
CA TRP A 209 -14.99 -0.20 6.79
C TRP A 209 -15.93 0.34 7.90
N HIS A 210 -16.61 -0.55 8.64
CA HIS A 210 -17.46 -0.25 9.79
C HIS A 210 -16.76 0.41 11.00
N ARG A 211 -15.47 0.76 10.91
CA ARG A 211 -14.75 1.52 11.96
C ARG A 211 -14.41 2.97 11.60
N ASN A 212 -14.63 3.43 10.36
CA ASN A 212 -14.27 4.80 9.96
C ASN A 212 -15.46 5.55 9.35
N VAL A 213 -16.26 6.17 10.23
CA VAL A 213 -17.53 6.86 9.92
C VAL A 213 -17.37 7.94 8.83
N ALA A 214 -16.24 8.64 8.81
CA ALA A 214 -16.00 9.76 7.91
C ALA A 214 -15.95 9.39 6.41
N VAL A 215 -15.61 8.13 6.08
CA VAL A 215 -15.54 7.70 4.68
C VAL A 215 -16.83 7.04 4.22
N ILE A 216 -17.56 6.39 5.14
CA ILE A 216 -18.96 6.00 4.90
C ILE A 216 -19.76 7.24 4.49
N GLU A 217 -19.57 8.36 5.18
CA GLU A 217 -20.23 9.62 4.84
C GLU A 217 -19.80 10.18 3.49
N ARG A 218 -18.53 10.06 3.10
CA ARG A 218 -18.05 10.53 1.78
C ARG A 218 -18.54 9.66 0.63
N VAL A 219 -18.56 8.34 0.80
CA VAL A 219 -19.09 7.41 -0.22
C VAL A 219 -20.60 7.56 -0.31
N ASN A 220 -21.32 7.62 0.81
CA ASN A 220 -22.76 7.88 0.81
C ASN A 220 -23.09 9.26 0.24
N ALA A 221 -22.29 10.29 0.51
CA ALA A 221 -22.44 11.61 -0.11
C ALA A 221 -22.23 11.55 -1.63
N LEU A 222 -21.24 10.79 -2.11
CA LEU A 222 -21.00 10.59 -3.54
C LEU A 222 -22.13 9.79 -4.22
N LEU A 223 -22.67 8.76 -3.56
CA LEU A 223 -23.80 7.97 -4.04
C LEU A 223 -25.12 8.77 -4.02
N CYS A 224 -25.33 9.60 -3.00
CA CYS A 224 -26.45 10.55 -2.93
C CYS A 224 -26.36 11.65 -3.99
N LEU A 225 -25.15 12.18 -4.26
CA LEU A 225 -24.93 13.19 -5.30
C LEU A 225 -25.20 12.65 -6.71
N LYS A 226 -24.96 11.34 -6.94
CA LYS A 226 -25.21 10.69 -8.23
C LYS A 226 -26.62 10.07 -8.36
N GLY A 227 -27.46 10.16 -7.32
CA GLY A 227 -28.88 9.79 -7.36
C GLY A 227 -29.17 8.29 -7.54
N THR A 228 -28.22 7.41 -7.22
CA THR A 228 -28.24 5.99 -7.62
C THR A 228 -28.46 4.98 -6.50
N TRP A 229 -28.82 5.38 -5.28
CA TRP A 229 -29.07 4.44 -4.18
C TRP A 229 -30.45 4.63 -3.54
N ASP A 230 -31.38 3.74 -3.90
CA ASP A 230 -32.56 3.42 -3.10
C ASP A 230 -32.17 2.32 -2.08
N HIS A 231 -32.58 2.54 -0.84
CA HIS A 231 -32.15 1.85 0.39
C HIS A 231 -32.05 0.32 0.35
N VAL A 232 -30.87 -0.20 0.74
CA VAL A 232 -30.73 -1.51 1.39
C VAL A 232 -30.68 -1.28 2.90
N GLU A 233 -31.72 -1.70 3.62
CA GLU A 233 -31.74 -1.66 5.10
C GLU A 233 -30.79 -2.70 5.70
N ASN A 234 -29.96 -2.26 6.66
CA ASN A 234 -29.04 -3.09 7.43
C ASN A 234 -29.78 -3.70 8.64
N PRO A 235 -29.66 -5.00 8.98
CA PRO A 235 -30.37 -5.60 10.12
C PRO A 235 -29.92 -5.05 11.48
N PRO A 236 -30.82 -5.05 12.50
CA PRO A 236 -30.56 -4.39 13.77
C PRO A 236 -29.52 -5.12 14.64
N ARG A 237 -28.65 -4.32 15.28
CA ARG A 237 -27.65 -4.72 16.27
C ARG A 237 -28.29 -5.49 17.44
N ARG A 238 -27.78 -6.68 17.76
CA ARG A 238 -28.13 -7.41 18.99
C ARG A 238 -27.58 -6.66 20.21
N SER A 239 -28.46 -6.10 21.03
CA SER A 239 -28.16 -5.76 22.43
C SER A 239 -29.17 -6.41 23.38
N ALA A 240 -28.61 -7.06 24.40
CA ALA A 240 -29.16 -7.37 25.72
C ALA A 240 -30.56 -8.04 25.87
N ARG A 241 -30.51 -9.31 26.30
CA ARG A 241 -31.44 -10.00 27.22
C ARG A 241 -32.46 -9.10 27.95
N LYS A 242 -33.76 -9.38 27.78
CA LYS A 242 -34.78 -9.46 28.85
C LYS A 242 -35.96 -10.33 28.38
N ARG A 243 -36.51 -11.13 29.30
CA ARG A 243 -37.50 -12.21 29.10
C ARG A 243 -38.97 -11.72 29.21
N LYS A 244 -39.87 -12.53 28.62
CA LYS A 244 -41.35 -12.74 28.82
C LYS A 244 -42.25 -12.11 27.73
N ARG A 245 -42.90 -12.95 26.88
CA ARG A 245 -44.30 -13.50 26.93
C ARG A 245 -45.33 -12.37 26.77
N THR A 246 -46.23 -12.30 25.77
CA THR A 246 -47.22 -13.28 25.28
C THR A 246 -47.92 -12.81 23.97
N ASP A 247 -48.46 -13.79 23.23
CA ASP A 247 -49.68 -13.83 22.40
C ASP A 247 -49.86 -13.00 21.09
N GLY A 248 -49.83 -13.74 19.98
CA GLY A 248 -50.75 -13.74 18.82
C GLY A 248 -51.31 -12.45 18.22
N VAL A 249 -51.07 -12.25 16.91
CA VAL A 249 -52.04 -11.94 15.84
C VAL A 249 -51.29 -11.88 14.49
N GLU A 250 -51.87 -12.47 13.45
CA GLU A 250 -51.36 -12.62 12.08
C GLU A 250 -51.12 -11.29 11.34
N ALA A 251 -50.15 -11.29 10.42
CA ALA A 251 -49.81 -10.18 9.53
C ALA A 251 -50.46 -10.31 8.14
N PRO A 252 -50.91 -9.21 7.49
CA PRO A 252 -51.14 -9.19 6.06
C PRO A 252 -50.04 -8.39 5.34
N ALA A 253 -49.48 -8.99 4.30
CA ALA A 253 -48.64 -8.32 3.31
C ALA A 253 -49.51 -7.65 2.24
N LEU A 254 -49.28 -6.37 1.87
CA LEU A 254 -49.54 -5.89 0.51
C LEU A 254 -48.93 -4.50 0.19
N ARG A 255 -48.00 -4.52 -0.76
CA ARG A 255 -47.71 -3.65 -1.92
C ARG A 255 -47.33 -2.16 -1.76
N VAL A 256 -46.07 -1.93 -2.16
CA VAL A 256 -45.48 -0.68 -2.64
C VAL A 256 -46.10 -0.27 -3.98
N THR A 257 -47.00 0.70 -3.97
CA THR A 257 -47.34 1.53 -5.13
C THR A 257 -47.70 2.92 -4.61
N GLU A 258 -46.86 3.91 -4.93
CA GLU A 258 -47.08 5.37 -4.90
C GLU A 258 -45.83 6.11 -4.41
N ALA A 259 -44.75 6.02 -5.21
CA ALA A 259 -43.77 7.09 -5.26
C ALA A 259 -44.36 8.24 -6.09
N ARG A 260 -44.10 9.48 -5.65
CA ARG A 260 -44.50 10.78 -6.23
C ARG A 260 -45.91 11.26 -5.91
N GLU A 261 -46.04 11.85 -4.75
CA GLU A 261 -46.60 13.21 -4.68
C GLU A 261 -46.18 13.87 -3.36
N LYS A 262 -45.67 15.11 -3.45
CA LYS A 262 -45.34 16.02 -2.34
C LYS A 262 -44.04 15.70 -1.61
N ILE A 263 -42.93 16.27 -2.09
CA ILE A 263 -41.79 16.59 -1.21
C ILE A 263 -42.22 17.83 -0.38
N PRO A 264 -42.50 17.69 0.93
CA PRO A 264 -42.88 18.81 1.77
C PRO A 264 -41.63 19.56 2.25
N LYS A 265 -41.77 20.85 2.55
CA LYS A 265 -40.74 21.78 3.09
C LYS A 265 -39.96 21.28 4.34
N VAL A 266 -40.27 20.10 4.83
CA VAL A 266 -39.54 19.39 5.90
C VAL A 266 -38.21 18.84 5.38
N LEU A 267 -38.04 18.66 4.06
CA LEU A 267 -36.75 18.33 3.44
C LEU A 267 -35.69 19.45 3.54
N TRP A 268 -36.08 20.67 3.95
CA TRP A 268 -35.13 21.74 4.30
C TRP A 268 -34.72 21.72 5.79
N ARG A 269 -35.48 21.01 6.64
CA ARG A 269 -35.16 20.84 8.07
C ARG A 269 -34.19 19.69 8.34
N VAL A 270 -33.88 18.88 7.33
CA VAL A 270 -32.92 17.77 7.44
C VAL A 270 -31.46 18.22 7.24
N ILE A 271 -31.18 19.43 6.74
CA ILE A 271 -29.81 19.84 6.37
C ILE A 271 -29.09 20.64 7.48
N LEU A 272 -29.80 21.12 8.51
CA LEU A 272 -29.26 22.04 9.52
C LEU A 272 -29.21 21.50 10.95
N GLU A 273 -29.72 20.30 11.23
CA GLU A 273 -29.68 19.80 12.62
C GLU A 273 -28.40 19.07 13.02
N PHE A 274 -27.60 18.46 12.13
CA PHE A 274 -26.39 17.72 12.55
C PHE A 274 -25.42 17.58 11.36
N LEU A 275 -24.14 18.00 11.33
CA LEU A 275 -23.11 18.17 12.38
C LEU A 275 -23.02 17.00 13.36
#